data_AF-A0A2E3YDZ0-F1
#
_entry.id   AF-A0A2E3YDZ0-F1
#
_cell.length_a   1.000
_cell.length_b   1.000
_cell.length_c   1.000
_cell.angle_alpha   90.00
_cell.angle_beta   90.00
_cell.angle_gamma   90.00
#
_symmetry.space_group_name_H-M   'P 1'
#
loop_
_entity.id
_entity.type
_entity.pdbx_description
1 polymer ?
#
loop_
_entity_poly.entity_id
_entity_poly.type
_entity_poly.pdbx_seq_one_letter_code
_entity_poly.pdbx_strand_id
1 'polypeptide(L)'
;MISHSCPTVGEEEAAAAASVVSSERLAQGRQVAAFEEEMADRLGRRYAVAVSSGTAALALTLRALGVGQSPVLIPSYVCSALLQAAHHAGGRPLLADVEERDGNFDPSAISDASDPTIIVPHMFGQPADVRSIQEASRAHAGPP
;
A
#
# COMPACT_ATOMS: atom_id res chain seq x y z
N MET A 1 -32.08 7.30 -3.60
CA MET A 1 -30.93 6.36 -3.58
C MET A 1 -29.72 7.18 -3.12
N ILE A 2 -29.00 6.74 -2.07
CA ILE A 2 -27.78 7.42 -1.60
C ILE A 2 -26.59 6.65 -2.17
N SER A 3 -25.68 7.33 -2.88
CA SER A 3 -24.49 6.69 -3.44
C SER A 3 -23.49 6.33 -2.34
N HIS A 4 -22.90 5.13 -2.42
CA HIS A 4 -21.83 4.70 -1.52
C HIS A 4 -20.53 5.49 -1.73
N SER A 5 -20.26 5.96 -2.95
CA SER A 5 -19.04 6.72 -3.29
C SER A 5 -19.37 7.88 -4.22
N CYS A 6 -18.64 8.98 -4.07
CA CYS A 6 -18.71 10.16 -4.93
C CYS A 6 -17.27 10.67 -5.16
N PRO A 7 -16.69 10.46 -6.35
CA PRO A 7 -15.35 10.98 -6.65
C PRO A 7 -15.30 12.50 -6.54
N THR A 8 -14.20 13.01 -6.00
CA THR A 8 -13.94 14.46 -5.94
C THR A 8 -13.34 14.90 -7.27
N VAL A 9 -14.20 15.28 -8.22
CA VAL A 9 -13.81 15.82 -9.53
C VAL A 9 -14.68 17.03 -9.87
N GLY A 10 -14.07 18.12 -10.32
CA GLY A 10 -14.72 19.38 -10.65
C GLY A 10 -14.05 20.10 -11.84
N GLU A 11 -14.24 21.41 -11.90
CA GLU A 11 -13.72 22.23 -13.00
C GLU A 11 -12.18 22.28 -13.03
N GLU A 12 -11.55 22.23 -11.86
CA GLU A 12 -10.07 22.23 -11.72
C GLU A 12 -9.47 20.96 -12.34
N GLU A 13 -10.00 19.77 -12.01
CA GLU A 13 -9.54 18.51 -12.61
C GLU A 13 -9.79 18.47 -14.12
N ALA A 14 -10.93 18.99 -14.58
CA ALA A 14 -11.26 19.04 -16.00
C ALA A 14 -10.28 19.95 -16.77
N ALA A 15 -9.96 21.12 -16.23
CA ALA A 15 -8.99 22.05 -16.81
C ALA A 15 -7.57 21.45 -16.84
N ALA A 16 -7.17 20.77 -15.75
CA ALA A 16 -5.87 20.08 -15.68
C ALA A 16 -5.75 18.98 -16.75
N ALA A 17 -6.79 18.16 -16.93
CA ALA A 17 -6.83 17.14 -17.98
C ALA A 17 -6.77 17.76 -19.39
N ALA A 18 -7.57 18.80 -19.66
CA ALA A 18 -7.59 19.49 -20.95
C ALA A 18 -6.23 20.10 -21.30
N SER A 19 -5.52 20.66 -20.31
CA SER A 19 -4.16 21.19 -20.47
C SER A 19 -3.17 20.11 -20.92
N VAL A 20 -3.22 18.91 -20.32
CA VAL A 20 -2.37 17.78 -20.74
C VAL A 20 -2.69 17.32 -22.16
N VAL A 21 -3.98 17.15 -22.49
CA VAL A 21 -4.41 16.77 -23.85
C VAL A 21 -3.93 17.79 -24.88
N SER A 22 -4.09 19.09 -24.60
CA SER A 22 -3.68 20.17 -25.49
C SER A 22 -2.16 20.28 -25.65
N SER A 23 -1.39 19.74 -24.69
CA SER A 23 0.07 19.70 -24.76
C SER A 23 0.64 18.55 -25.61
N GLU A 24 -0.22 17.61 -26.04
CA GLU A 24 0.15 16.38 -26.76
C GLU A 24 1.12 15.44 -26.01
N ARG A 25 1.43 15.73 -24.73
CA ARG A 25 2.34 14.94 -23.88
C ARG A 25 1.56 14.10 -22.88
N LEU A 26 0.98 13.00 -23.36
CA LEU A 26 0.07 12.14 -22.58
C LEU A 26 0.78 11.14 -21.66
N ALA A 27 2.02 10.76 -21.98
CA ALA A 27 2.79 9.82 -21.16
C ALA A 27 3.37 10.50 -19.91
N GLN A 28 3.95 9.70 -19.00
CA GLN A 28 4.66 10.18 -17.82
C GLN A 28 5.66 11.30 -18.19
N GLY A 29 5.68 12.37 -17.41
CA GLY A 29 6.51 13.54 -17.67
C GLY A 29 6.33 14.60 -16.58
N ARG A 30 6.37 15.88 -16.98
CA ARG A 30 6.42 17.01 -16.04
C ARG A 30 5.30 17.02 -14.98
N GLN A 31 4.08 16.62 -15.34
CA GLN A 31 2.95 16.62 -14.40
C GLN A 31 3.10 15.54 -13.33
N VAL A 32 3.67 14.40 -13.71
CA VAL A 32 3.96 13.32 -12.76
C VAL A 32 5.10 13.72 -11.82
N ALA A 33 6.17 14.34 -12.36
CA ALA A 33 7.29 14.80 -11.54
C ALA A 33 6.85 15.87 -10.51
N ALA A 34 6.02 16.83 -10.93
CA ALA A 34 5.46 17.84 -10.01
C ALA A 34 4.59 17.17 -8.93
N PHE A 35 3.73 16.21 -9.30
CA PHE A 35 2.92 15.47 -8.33
C PHE A 35 3.77 14.66 -7.34
N GLU A 36 4.85 14.04 -7.80
CA GLU A 36 5.79 13.31 -6.95
C GLU A 36 6.48 14.24 -5.93
N GLU A 37 6.93 15.43 -6.36
CA GLU A 37 7.50 16.46 -5.48
C GLU A 37 6.48 16.94 -4.44
N GLU A 38 5.27 17.33 -4.87
CA GLU A 38 4.19 17.79 -3.99
C GLU A 38 3.79 16.72 -2.97
N MET A 39 3.72 15.45 -3.38
CA MET A 39 3.39 14.34 -2.49
C MET A 39 4.51 14.02 -1.49
N ALA A 40 5.77 14.09 -1.92
CA ALA A 40 6.92 13.91 -1.03
C ALA A 40 6.89 14.98 0.08
N ASP A 41 6.68 16.24 -0.29
CA ASP A 41 6.56 17.37 0.64
C ASP A 41 5.37 17.21 1.59
N ARG A 42 4.18 16.89 1.04
CA ARG A 42 2.96 16.72 1.83
C ARG A 42 3.06 15.59 2.87
N LEU A 43 3.78 14.52 2.54
CA LEU A 43 4.00 13.38 3.43
C LEU A 43 5.23 13.55 4.35
N GLY A 44 6.01 14.62 4.18
CA GLY A 44 7.26 14.83 4.91
C GLY A 44 8.31 13.75 4.60
N ARG A 45 8.36 13.25 3.36
CA ARG A 45 9.29 12.22 2.89
C ARG A 45 10.24 12.80 1.85
N ARG A 46 11.41 12.17 1.71
CA ARG A 46 12.44 12.63 0.75
C ARG A 46 12.03 12.37 -0.71
N TYR A 47 11.29 11.28 -0.95
CA TYR A 47 10.89 10.85 -2.29
C TYR A 47 9.45 10.34 -2.26
N ALA A 48 8.73 10.55 -3.36
CA ALA A 48 7.52 9.83 -3.72
C ALA A 48 7.65 9.37 -5.17
N VAL A 49 7.00 8.25 -5.51
CA VAL A 49 7.03 7.69 -6.86
C VAL A 49 5.61 7.34 -7.26
N ALA A 50 5.12 7.94 -8.35
CA ALA A 50 3.80 7.71 -8.88
C ALA A 50 3.81 6.49 -9.80
N VAL A 51 2.79 5.65 -9.67
CA VAL A 51 2.64 4.42 -10.44
C VAL A 51 1.18 4.25 -10.86
N SER A 52 0.91 3.25 -11.71
CA SER A 52 -0.41 3.07 -12.32
C SER A 52 -1.52 2.64 -11.36
N SER A 53 -1.20 2.05 -10.20
CA SER A 53 -2.18 1.65 -9.19
C SER A 53 -1.54 1.33 -7.83
N GLY A 54 -2.37 1.21 -6.79
CA GLY A 54 -1.93 0.73 -5.47
C GLY A 54 -1.35 -0.70 -5.50
N THR A 55 -1.90 -1.59 -6.33
CA THR A 55 -1.34 -2.94 -6.54
C THR A 55 0.05 -2.89 -7.15
N ALA A 56 0.28 -2.02 -8.14
CA ALA A 56 1.59 -1.83 -8.75
C ALA A 56 2.59 -1.25 -7.73
N ALA A 57 2.15 -0.29 -6.90
CA ALA A 57 2.97 0.30 -5.85
C ALA A 57 3.44 -0.76 -4.83
N LEU A 58 2.52 -1.59 -4.36
CA LEU A 58 2.85 -2.69 -3.44
C LEU A 58 3.78 -3.71 -4.09
N ALA A 59 3.50 -4.14 -5.32
CA ALA A 59 4.34 -5.13 -6.01
C ALA A 59 5.79 -4.63 -6.20
N LEU A 60 5.97 -3.36 -6.60
CA LEU A 60 7.29 -2.75 -6.74
C LEU A 60 7.99 -2.60 -5.39
N THR A 61 7.25 -2.23 -4.34
CA THR A 61 7.78 -2.13 -2.97
C THR A 61 8.31 -3.47 -2.48
N LEU A 62 7.52 -4.54 -2.63
CA LEU A 62 7.94 -5.89 -2.24
C LEU A 62 9.14 -6.39 -3.07
N ARG A 63 9.21 -6.09 -4.37
CA ARG A 63 10.38 -6.38 -5.19
C ARG A 63 11.62 -5.63 -4.71
N ALA A 64 11.48 -4.36 -4.36
CA ALA A 64 12.58 -3.55 -3.82
C ALA A 64 13.06 -4.05 -2.44
N LEU A 65 12.15 -4.60 -1.63
CA LEU A 65 12.48 -5.29 -0.37
C LEU A 65 13.12 -6.67 -0.58
N GLY A 66 13.13 -7.20 -1.81
CA GLY A 66 13.76 -8.48 -2.13
C GLY A 66 12.98 -9.70 -1.64
N VAL A 67 11.65 -9.62 -1.52
CA VAL A 67 10.86 -10.71 -0.90
C VAL A 67 11.06 -12.06 -1.59
N GLY A 68 11.26 -12.12 -2.91
CA GLY A 68 11.49 -13.38 -3.62
C GLY A 68 10.41 -14.40 -3.29
N GLN A 69 10.78 -15.64 -2.97
CA GLN A 69 9.84 -16.71 -2.54
C GLN A 69 9.50 -16.67 -1.04
N SER A 70 9.90 -15.62 -0.32
CA SER A 70 9.70 -15.51 1.13
C SER A 70 8.21 -15.34 1.47
N PRO A 71 7.80 -15.72 2.70
CA PRO A 71 6.45 -15.52 3.16
C PRO A 71 6.08 -14.03 3.23
N VAL A 72 4.88 -13.68 2.78
CA VAL A 72 4.30 -12.33 2.88
C VAL A 72 2.99 -12.41 3.65
N LEU A 73 2.96 -11.89 4.87
CA LEU A 73 1.79 -11.96 5.73
C LEU A 73 0.82 -10.81 5.42
N ILE A 74 -0.44 -11.14 5.15
CA ILE A 74 -1.50 -10.20 4.78
C ILE A 74 -2.78 -10.49 5.60
N PRO A 75 -3.59 -9.47 5.95
CA PRO A 75 -4.85 -9.71 6.65
C PRO A 75 -5.84 -10.55 5.82
N SER A 76 -6.64 -11.36 6.49
CA SER A 76 -7.70 -12.20 5.90
C SER A 76 -8.86 -11.35 5.35
N TYR A 77 -9.13 -10.21 5.97
CA TYR A 77 -10.19 -9.27 5.59
C TYR A 77 -9.60 -8.00 4.95
N VAL A 78 -9.31 -8.05 3.65
CA VAL A 78 -8.70 -6.93 2.90
C VAL A 78 -9.00 -7.01 1.39
N CYS A 79 -8.75 -5.92 0.67
CA CYS A 79 -8.77 -5.90 -0.79
C CYS A 79 -7.75 -6.90 -1.39
N SER A 80 -8.13 -7.54 -2.50
CA SER A 80 -7.29 -8.52 -3.22
C SER A 80 -5.96 -7.97 -3.76
N ALA A 81 -5.78 -6.65 -3.77
CA ALA A 81 -4.56 -5.99 -4.21
C ALA A 81 -3.30 -6.50 -3.47
N LEU A 82 -3.39 -6.81 -2.17
CA LEU A 82 -2.24 -7.30 -1.39
C LEU A 82 -1.81 -8.69 -1.83
N LEU A 83 -2.79 -9.59 -2.03
CA LEU A 83 -2.57 -10.94 -2.52
C LEU A 83 -1.91 -10.91 -3.92
N GLN A 84 -2.46 -10.09 -4.81
CA GLN A 84 -1.93 -9.91 -6.17
C GLN A 84 -0.51 -9.33 -6.16
N ALA A 85 -0.26 -8.32 -5.33
CA ALA A 85 1.05 -7.69 -5.22
C ALA A 85 2.11 -8.67 -4.70
N ALA A 86 1.79 -9.47 -3.67
CA ALA A 86 2.68 -10.50 -3.16
C ALA A 86 3.05 -11.51 -4.26
N HIS A 87 2.05 -12.04 -4.99
CA HIS A 87 2.30 -12.95 -6.11
C HIS A 87 3.12 -12.30 -7.23
N HIS A 88 2.82 -11.05 -7.61
CA HIS A 88 3.57 -10.34 -8.64
C HIS A 88 5.02 -10.04 -8.22
N ALA A 89 5.29 -9.95 -6.91
CA ALA A 89 6.65 -9.85 -6.38
C ALA A 89 7.37 -11.21 -6.27
N GLY A 90 6.68 -12.33 -6.54
CA GLY A 90 7.18 -13.69 -6.39
C GLY A 90 6.98 -14.28 -4.98
N GLY A 91 6.44 -13.49 -4.05
CA GLY A 91 6.24 -13.86 -2.64
C GLY A 91 5.17 -14.92 -2.45
N ARG A 92 5.23 -15.59 -1.30
CA ARG A 92 4.23 -16.58 -0.87
C ARG A 92 3.28 -15.93 0.14
N PRO A 93 2.06 -15.52 -0.26
CA PRO A 93 1.12 -14.88 0.65
C PRO A 93 0.64 -15.86 1.73
N LEU A 94 0.58 -15.38 2.97
CA LEU A 94 0.02 -16.06 4.12
C LEU A 94 -1.07 -15.17 4.72
N LEU A 95 -2.20 -15.76 5.11
CA LEU A 95 -3.29 -15.03 5.74
C LEU A 95 -3.06 -14.96 7.25
N ALA A 96 -3.22 -13.78 7.81
CA ALA A 96 -3.32 -13.51 9.24
C ALA A 96 -4.72 -12.99 9.57
N ASP A 97 -5.17 -13.23 10.80
CA ASP A 97 -6.47 -12.74 11.23
C ASP A 97 -6.48 -11.22 11.47
N VAL A 98 -7.68 -10.69 11.69
CA VAL A 98 -7.92 -9.28 11.97
C VAL A 98 -8.62 -9.10 13.31
N GLU A 99 -8.42 -7.93 13.92
CA GLU A 99 -9.15 -7.52 15.11
C GLU A 99 -10.63 -7.28 14.76
N GLU A 100 -11.55 -7.91 15.49
CA GLU A 100 -12.99 -7.74 15.25
C GLU A 100 -13.45 -6.29 15.40
N ARG A 101 -12.79 -5.53 16.29
CA ARG A 101 -13.17 -4.16 16.65
C ARG A 101 -13.01 -3.16 15.51
N ASP A 102 -11.91 -3.26 14.76
CA ASP A 102 -11.53 -2.24 13.76
C ASP A 102 -11.14 -2.83 12.40
N GLY A 103 -11.07 -4.15 12.29
CA GLY A 103 -10.72 -4.88 11.07
C GLY A 103 -9.26 -4.75 10.68
N ASN A 104 -8.40 -4.09 11.47
CA ASN A 104 -6.97 -4.04 11.21
C ASN A 104 -6.31 -5.39 11.55
N PHE A 105 -5.08 -5.54 11.10
CA PHE A 105 -4.24 -6.70 11.36
C PHE A 105 -4.12 -6.99 12.87
N ASP A 106 -4.41 -8.24 13.27
CA ASP A 106 -4.22 -8.71 14.66
C ASP A 106 -2.74 -9.04 14.92
N PRO A 107 -2.04 -8.31 15.81
CA PRO A 107 -0.63 -8.58 16.13
C PRO A 107 -0.38 -10.00 16.64
N SER A 108 -1.37 -10.64 17.27
CA SER A 108 -1.29 -12.00 17.80
C SER A 108 -1.35 -13.08 16.70
N ALA A 109 -1.82 -12.72 15.50
CA ALA A 109 -1.88 -13.61 14.34
C ALA A 109 -0.54 -13.76 13.62
N ILE A 110 0.53 -13.10 14.10
CA ILE A 110 1.89 -13.33 13.62
C ILE A 110 2.34 -14.71 14.08
N SER A 111 2.32 -15.69 13.18
CA SER A 111 2.79 -17.06 13.43
C SER A 111 4.32 -17.19 13.37
N ASP A 112 4.86 -18.30 13.88
CA ASP A 112 6.28 -18.72 13.80
C ASP A 112 6.82 -18.94 12.37
N ALA A 113 6.10 -18.52 11.33
CA ALA A 113 6.66 -18.49 9.98
C ALA A 113 7.97 -17.70 10.00
N SER A 114 9.02 -18.21 9.35
CA SER A 114 10.35 -17.58 9.34
C SER A 114 10.26 -16.14 8.82
N ASP A 115 10.40 -15.17 9.72
CA ASP A 115 10.55 -13.72 9.48
C ASP A 115 9.79 -13.19 8.24
N PRO A 116 8.43 -13.18 8.25
CA PRO A 116 7.66 -12.78 7.08
C PRO A 116 7.74 -11.27 6.86
N THR A 117 7.69 -10.85 5.60
CA THR A 117 7.34 -9.46 5.29
C THR A 117 5.86 -9.26 5.58
N ILE A 118 5.49 -8.26 6.39
CA ILE A 118 4.09 -8.01 6.80
C ILE A 118 3.56 -6.79 6.05
N ILE A 119 2.40 -6.92 5.39
CA ILE A 119 1.70 -5.78 4.78
C ILE A 119 0.58 -5.33 5.73
N VAL A 120 0.69 -4.10 6.25
CA VAL A 120 -0.25 -3.53 7.22
C VAL A 120 -1.11 -2.45 6.57
N PRO A 121 -2.36 -2.75 6.16
CA PRO A 121 -3.29 -1.73 5.70
C PRO A 121 -3.87 -0.93 6.87
N HIS A 122 -4.35 0.29 6.58
CA HIS A 122 -5.14 1.10 7.50
C HIS A 122 -6.61 1.00 7.11
N MET A 123 -7.33 0.08 7.74
CA MET A 123 -8.67 -0.33 7.31
C MET A 123 -9.68 0.79 7.55
N PHE A 124 -10.51 1.05 6.54
CA PHE A 124 -11.57 2.07 6.60
C PHE A 124 -11.09 3.48 6.97
N GLY A 125 -9.81 3.80 6.70
CA GLY A 125 -9.19 5.07 7.09
C GLY A 125 -8.78 5.15 8.55
N GLN A 126 -8.96 4.08 9.33
CA GLN A 126 -8.49 3.97 10.70
C GLN A 126 -7.02 3.51 10.73
N PRO A 127 -6.12 4.27 11.38
CA PRO A 127 -4.72 3.86 11.49
C PRO A 127 -4.58 2.55 12.26
N ALA A 128 -3.85 1.60 11.69
CA ALA A 128 -3.45 0.38 12.38
C ALA A 128 -2.40 0.69 13.47
N ASP A 129 -2.38 -0.10 14.53
CA ASP A 129 -1.33 -0.01 15.56
C ASP A 129 -0.03 -0.66 15.08
N VAL A 130 0.69 0.07 14.23
CA VAL A 130 1.96 -0.36 13.66
C VAL A 130 3.00 -0.63 14.74
N ARG A 131 2.92 0.04 15.91
CA ARG A 131 3.86 -0.20 17.01
C ARG A 131 3.65 -1.60 17.59
N SER A 132 2.42 -1.94 17.96
CA SER A 132 2.10 -3.27 18.50
C SER A 132 2.45 -4.39 17.53
N ILE A 133 2.22 -4.20 16.22
CA ILE A 133 2.60 -5.16 15.17
C ILE A 133 4.13 -5.32 15.09
N GLN A 134 4.89 -4.23 15.15
CA GLN A 134 6.35 -4.28 15.14
C GLN A 134 6.92 -4.96 16.39
N GLU A 135 6.33 -4.72 17.57
CA GLU A 135 6.73 -5.36 18.82
C GLU A 135 6.47 -6.87 18.77
N ALA A 136 5.29 -7.28 18.30
CA ALA A 136 4.93 -8.68 18.11
C ALA A 136 5.83 -9.38 17.08
N SER A 137 6.16 -8.71 15.97
CA SER A 137 7.09 -9.22 14.95
C SER A 137 8.50 -9.47 15.52
N ARG A 138 9.04 -8.53 16.30
CA ARG A 138 10.38 -8.68 16.93
C ARG A 138 10.41 -9.82 17.95
N ALA A 139 9.33 -10.03 18.70
CA ALA A 139 9.26 -11.11 19.69
C ALA A 139 9.43 -12.51 19.04
N HIS A 140 8.97 -12.67 17.80
CA HIS A 140 9.08 -13.93 17.04
C HIS A 140 10.39 -14.08 16.26
N ALA A 141 11.03 -12.96 15.86
CA ALA A 141 12.28 -12.99 15.10
C ALA A 141 13.52 -13.44 15.90
N GLY A 142 13.43 -13.49 17.24
CA GLY A 142 14.57 -13.75 18.13
C GLY A 142 15.56 -12.57 18.21
N PRO A 143 16.58 -12.62 19.09
CA PRO A 143 17.65 -11.62 19.09
C PRO A 143 18.48 -11.68 17.79
N PRO A 144 19.06 -10.55 17.34
CA PRO A 144 19.83 -10.46 16.10
C PRO A 144 21.09 -11.34 16.10
#